data_AF-A0A0M9YCH8-F1
#
_entry.id   AF-A0A0M9YCH8-F1
#
_cell.length_a   1.000
_cell.length_b   1.000
_cell.length_c   1.000
_cell.angle_alpha   90.00
_cell.angle_beta   90.00
_cell.angle_gamma   90.00
#
_symmetry.space_group_name_H-M   'P 1'
#
loop_
_entity.id
_entity.type
_entity.pdbx_description
1 polymer ?
#
loop_
_entity_poly.entity_id
_entity_poly.type
_entity_poly.pdbx_seq_one_letter_code
_entity_poly.pdbx_strand_id
1 'polypeptide(L)'
;MSLDHQPPPPPLFTGTGQSDLVSTPEAKKSAADTIDHLEHGTKDSGTHADESTANIVKAFGPHDGHGWVTSGALKKAHHTWGEQVQALMNRLGYEKSALVGAKTRLHNTDFGIKHGIARPGSPLDLF
;
A
#
# COMPACT_ATOMS: atom_id res chain seq x y z
N MET A 1 61.70 -20.24 -16.87
CA MET A 1 61.55 -19.33 -15.72
C MET A 1 60.26 -18.58 -15.92
N SER A 2 59.19 -19.05 -15.28
CA SER A 2 57.85 -18.46 -15.36
C SER A 2 57.76 -17.41 -14.26
N LEU A 3 57.50 -16.15 -14.61
CA LEU A 3 57.20 -15.10 -13.64
C LEU A 3 55.69 -14.89 -13.65
N ASP A 4 55.07 -15.19 -12.52
CA ASP A 4 53.64 -15.17 -12.27
C ASP A 4 53.03 -13.78 -12.47
N HIS A 5 52.12 -13.67 -13.46
CA HIS A 5 51.20 -12.55 -13.55
C HIS A 5 50.04 -12.79 -12.58
N GLN A 6 50.15 -12.26 -11.37
CA GLN A 6 49.00 -12.14 -10.47
C GLN A 6 48.20 -10.88 -10.86
N PRO A 7 46.92 -10.99 -11.25
CA PRO A 7 46.08 -9.81 -11.48
C PRO A 7 45.90 -9.04 -10.15
N PRO A 8 45.76 -7.70 -10.19
CA PRO A 8 45.55 -6.91 -8.99
C PRO A 8 44.27 -7.37 -8.27
N PRO A 9 44.24 -7.36 -6.92
CA PRO A 9 43.04 -7.70 -6.18
C PRO A 9 41.89 -6.77 -6.62
N PRO A 10 40.66 -7.30 -6.74
CA PRO A 10 39.51 -6.48 -7.08
C PRO A 10 39.32 -5.39 -6.02
N PRO A 11 38.81 -4.20 -6.40
CA PRO A 11 38.54 -3.14 -5.44
C PRO A 11 37.58 -3.67 -4.37
N LEU A 12 38.01 -3.62 -3.11
CA LEU A 12 37.12 -3.80 -1.98
C LEU A 12 36.13 -2.64 -1.99
N PHE A 13 34.91 -2.91 -2.44
CA PHE A 13 33.80 -2.01 -2.21
C PHE A 13 33.52 -1.98 -0.71
N THR A 14 34.15 -1.05 0.01
CA THR A 14 33.72 -0.68 1.37
C THR A 14 32.45 0.14 1.24
N GLY A 15 31.36 -0.52 0.86
CA GLY A 15 30.03 0.05 0.88
C GLY A 15 29.53 0.14 2.31
N THR A 16 30.04 1.08 3.12
CA THR A 16 29.28 1.59 4.26
C THR A 16 28.23 2.57 3.74
N GLY A 17 27.37 2.07 2.85
CA GLY A 17 26.15 2.74 2.48
C GLY A 17 25.14 2.43 3.57
N GLN A 18 25.16 3.20 4.66
CA GLN A 18 23.96 3.30 5.48
C GLN A 18 22.95 4.05 4.60
N SER A 19 22.25 3.30 3.75
CA SER A 19 21.14 3.81 2.97
C SER A 19 20.08 4.22 3.99
N ASP A 20 20.05 5.51 4.29
CA ASP A 20 19.07 6.06 5.20
C ASP A 20 17.68 5.71 4.67
N LEU A 21 16.83 5.14 5.53
CA LEU A 21 15.49 4.77 5.10
C LEU A 21 14.75 6.06 4.75
N VAL A 22 14.13 6.09 3.57
CA VAL A 22 13.34 7.26 3.11
C VAL A 22 12.15 7.59 4.05
N SER A 23 11.81 6.69 4.99
CA SER A 23 10.70 6.86 5.95
C SER A 23 10.81 5.89 7.13
N THR A 24 10.23 6.24 8.29
CA THR A 24 10.26 5.45 9.53
C THR A 24 9.07 4.48 9.67
N PRO A 25 9.18 3.42 10.48
CA PRO A 25 8.06 2.53 10.83
C PRO A 25 6.84 3.27 11.40
N GLU A 26 7.05 4.30 12.23
CA GLU A 26 6.01 5.14 12.83
C GLU A 26 5.28 5.97 11.76
N ALA A 27 6.03 6.57 10.83
CA ALA A 27 5.46 7.32 9.71
C ALA A 27 4.59 6.42 8.82
N LYS A 28 5.04 5.19 8.55
CA LYS A 28 4.25 4.20 7.79
C LYS A 28 2.97 3.77 8.52
N LYS A 29 3.02 3.64 9.86
CA LYS A 29 1.82 3.38 10.67
C LYS A 29 0.83 4.54 10.59
N SER A 30 1.30 5.78 10.77
CA SER A 30 0.46 6.97 10.71
C SER A 30 -0.23 7.11 9.33
N ALA A 31 0.50 6.83 8.24
CA ALA A 31 -0.07 6.80 6.91
C ALA A 31 -1.15 5.70 6.77
N ALA A 32 -0.93 4.50 7.31
CA ALA A 32 -1.92 3.43 7.29
C ALA A 32 -3.19 3.78 8.10
N ASP A 33 -3.04 4.42 9.27
CA ASP A 33 -4.17 4.87 10.08
C ASP A 33 -4.97 5.99 9.36
N THR A 34 -4.29 6.86 8.61
CA THR A 34 -4.96 7.88 7.77
C THR A 34 -5.73 7.25 6.61
N ILE A 35 -5.16 6.22 5.96
CA ILE A 35 -5.84 5.47 4.91
C ILE A 35 -7.07 4.75 5.45
N ASP A 36 -7.00 4.18 6.65
CA ASP A 36 -8.17 3.54 7.31
C ASP A 36 -9.34 4.52 7.48
N HIS A 37 -9.04 5.75 7.93
CA HIS A 37 -10.07 6.79 8.03
C HIS A 37 -10.66 7.16 6.66
N LEU A 38 -9.81 7.27 5.63
CA LEU A 38 -10.24 7.56 4.27
C LEU A 38 -11.09 6.42 3.68
N GLU A 39 -10.76 5.15 3.94
CA GLU A 39 -11.55 3.98 3.56
C GLU A 39 -12.96 4.09 4.13
N HIS A 40 -13.08 4.39 5.42
CA HIS A 40 -14.37 4.52 6.09
C HIS A 40 -15.21 5.67 5.52
N GLY A 41 -14.63 6.88 5.45
CA GLY A 41 -15.34 8.05 4.93
C GLY A 41 -15.74 7.92 3.46
N THR A 42 -14.91 7.26 2.64
CA THR A 42 -15.22 6.98 1.22
C THR A 42 -16.38 5.99 1.11
N LYS A 43 -16.40 4.96 1.95
CA LYS A 43 -17.49 3.99 1.98
C LYS A 43 -18.82 4.63 2.36
N ASP A 44 -18.85 5.44 3.43
CA ASP A 44 -20.07 6.09 3.90
C ASP A 44 -20.64 7.06 2.86
N SER A 45 -19.76 7.89 2.29
CA SER A 45 -20.13 8.80 1.19
C SER A 45 -20.63 8.04 -0.04
N GLY A 46 -19.99 6.90 -0.33
CA GLY A 46 -20.38 5.95 -1.36
C GLY A 46 -21.81 5.44 -1.18
N THR A 47 -22.10 4.88 0.00
CA THR A 47 -23.43 4.36 0.35
C THR A 47 -24.50 5.45 0.28
N HIS A 48 -24.21 6.66 0.77
CA HIS A 48 -25.17 7.77 0.69
C HIS A 48 -25.51 8.15 -0.76
N ALA A 49 -24.52 8.23 -1.64
CA ALA A 49 -24.74 8.55 -3.03
C ALA A 49 -25.40 7.41 -3.82
N ASP A 50 -25.16 6.14 -3.46
CA ASP A 50 -25.93 4.99 -3.95
C ASP A 50 -27.42 5.11 -3.61
N GLU A 51 -27.75 5.33 -2.35
CA GLU A 51 -29.14 5.46 -1.90
C GLU A 51 -29.85 6.65 -2.56
N SER A 52 -29.20 7.82 -2.58
CA SER A 52 -29.75 9.02 -3.20
C SER A 52 -30.00 8.83 -4.70
N THR A 53 -29.03 8.27 -5.42
CA THR A 53 -29.16 8.08 -6.87
C THR A 53 -30.15 6.99 -7.23
N ALA A 54 -30.23 5.91 -6.45
CA ALA A 54 -31.26 4.88 -6.64
C ALA A 54 -32.67 5.45 -6.46
N ASN A 55 -32.88 6.30 -5.45
CA ASN A 55 -34.16 6.98 -5.24
C ASN A 55 -34.52 7.90 -6.41
N ILE A 56 -33.56 8.67 -6.92
CA ILE A 56 -33.75 9.57 -8.06
C ILE A 56 -34.03 8.79 -9.36
N VAL A 57 -33.28 7.73 -9.64
CA VAL A 57 -33.51 6.86 -10.81
C VAL A 57 -34.90 6.23 -10.77
N LYS A 58 -35.36 5.83 -9.58
CA LYS A 58 -36.73 5.31 -9.38
C LYS A 58 -37.78 6.40 -9.63
N ALA A 59 -37.56 7.61 -9.11
CA ALA A 59 -38.47 8.74 -9.29
C ALA A 59 -38.60 9.17 -10.76
N PHE A 60 -37.51 9.11 -11.54
CA PHE A 60 -37.50 9.42 -12.98
C PHE A 60 -37.79 8.22 -13.89
N GLY A 61 -38.03 7.04 -13.31
CA GLY A 61 -38.39 5.83 -14.04
C GLY A 61 -39.79 5.91 -14.67
N PRO A 62 -40.17 4.93 -15.51
CA PRO A 62 -41.50 4.90 -16.11
C PRO A 62 -42.54 4.70 -15.02
N HIS A 63 -43.35 5.72 -14.74
CA HIS A 63 -44.52 5.59 -13.87
C HIS A 63 -45.77 5.16 -14.65
N ASP A 64 -45.75 5.38 -15.97
CA ASP A 64 -46.88 5.32 -16.91
C ASP A 64 -46.49 4.82 -18.32
N GLY A 65 -45.29 4.22 -18.48
CA GLY A 65 -44.88 3.49 -19.68
C GLY A 65 -43.71 4.12 -20.46
N HIS A 66 -43.43 5.40 -20.28
CA HIS A 66 -42.25 6.08 -20.82
C HIS A 66 -41.54 6.86 -19.71
N GLY A 67 -40.49 6.26 -19.13
CA GLY A 67 -39.65 6.96 -18.15
C GLY A 67 -38.91 8.13 -18.79
N TRP A 68 -38.41 9.05 -17.97
CA TRP A 68 -37.67 10.20 -18.47
C TRP A 68 -36.38 9.71 -19.15
N VAL A 69 -36.07 10.25 -20.33
CA VAL A 69 -34.84 9.91 -21.10
C VAL A 69 -33.56 10.04 -20.24
N THR A 70 -33.56 10.97 -19.29
CA THR A 70 -32.46 11.22 -18.35
C THR A 70 -32.22 10.09 -17.36
N SER A 71 -33.23 9.27 -17.02
CA SER A 71 -33.11 8.18 -16.04
C SER A 71 -32.08 7.12 -16.46
N GLY A 72 -32.03 6.80 -17.76
CA GLY A 72 -31.05 5.85 -18.31
C GLY A 72 -29.61 6.39 -18.29
N ALA A 73 -29.44 7.67 -18.65
CA ALA A 73 -28.14 8.33 -18.59
C ALA A 73 -27.64 8.46 -17.14
N LEU A 74 -28.53 8.82 -16.21
CA LEU A 74 -28.21 8.90 -14.78
C LEU A 74 -27.83 7.54 -14.20
N LYS A 75 -28.57 6.48 -14.53
CA LYS A 75 -28.24 5.11 -14.12
C LYS A 75 -26.85 4.68 -14.60
N LYS A 76 -26.50 5.00 -15.84
CA LYS A 76 -25.18 4.68 -16.40
C LYS A 76 -24.06 5.46 -15.71
N ALA A 77 -24.24 6.77 -15.52
CA ALA A 77 -23.26 7.60 -14.81
C ALA A 77 -23.03 7.10 -13.37
N HIS A 78 -24.12 6.75 -12.68
CA HIS A 78 -24.06 6.20 -11.33
C HIS A 78 -23.30 4.88 -11.26
N HIS A 79 -23.55 3.97 -12.21
CA HIS A 79 -22.84 2.71 -12.32
C HIS A 79 -21.32 2.92 -12.51
N THR A 80 -20.92 3.79 -13.44
CA THR A 80 -19.49 4.10 -13.67
C THR A 80 -18.83 4.73 -12.45
N TRP A 81 -19.52 5.62 -11.74
CA TRP A 81 -19.02 6.18 -10.50
C TRP A 81 -18.85 5.09 -9.41
N GLY A 82 -19.80 4.17 -9.27
CA GLY A 82 -19.69 3.03 -8.36
C GLY A 82 -18.47 2.13 -8.67
N GLU A 83 -18.20 1.86 -9.95
CA GLU A 83 -16.99 1.14 -10.38
C GLU A 83 -15.71 1.89 -9.99
N GLN A 84 -15.68 3.22 -10.14
CA GLN A 84 -14.54 4.05 -9.76
C GLN A 84 -14.32 4.06 -8.23
N VAL A 85 -15.40 4.16 -7.44
CA VAL A 85 -15.32 4.07 -5.97
C VAL A 85 -14.80 2.71 -5.54
N GLN A 86 -15.28 1.62 -6.14
CA GLN A 86 -14.81 0.27 -5.85
C GLN A 86 -13.31 0.12 -6.17
N ALA A 87 -12.86 0.62 -7.32
CA ALA A 87 -11.45 0.59 -7.70
C ALA A 87 -10.57 1.38 -6.72
N LEU A 88 -11.04 2.55 -6.25
CA LEU A 88 -10.36 3.33 -5.22
C LEU A 88 -10.28 2.56 -3.90
N MET A 89 -11.38 1.96 -3.43
CA MET A 89 -11.39 1.16 -2.19
C MET A 89 -10.43 -0.03 -2.25
N ASN A 90 -10.36 -0.72 -3.39
CA ASN A 90 -9.40 -1.79 -3.60
C ASN A 90 -7.94 -1.30 -3.52
N ARG A 91 -7.65 -0.13 -4.10
CA ARG A 91 -6.32 0.49 -4.05
C ARG A 91 -5.94 0.90 -2.62
N LEU A 92 -6.85 1.55 -1.89
CA LEU A 92 -6.61 1.94 -0.49
C LEU A 92 -6.29 0.71 0.38
N GLY A 93 -7.08 -0.36 0.25
CA GLY A 93 -6.85 -1.61 1.00
C GLY A 93 -5.51 -2.27 0.68
N TYR A 94 -5.09 -2.23 -0.59
CA TYR A 94 -3.76 -2.70 -1.00
C TYR A 94 -2.64 -1.84 -0.40
N GLU A 95 -2.75 -0.51 -0.48
CA GLU A 95 -1.74 0.41 0.03
C GLU A 95 -1.57 0.32 1.55
N LYS A 96 -2.67 0.21 2.29
CA LYS A 96 -2.67 -0.05 3.73
C LYS A 96 -1.96 -1.36 4.06
N SER A 97 -2.29 -2.44 3.35
CA SER A 97 -1.66 -3.76 3.53
C SER A 97 -0.15 -3.71 3.23
N ALA A 98 0.25 -3.00 2.18
CA ALA A 98 1.65 -2.81 1.81
C ALA A 98 2.43 -2.01 2.87
N LEU A 99 1.84 -0.94 3.42
CA LEU A 99 2.44 -0.12 4.49
C LEU A 99 2.65 -0.93 5.78
N VAL A 100 1.63 -1.68 6.21
CA VAL A 100 1.73 -2.58 7.38
C VAL A 100 2.78 -3.67 7.13
N GLY A 101 2.79 -4.29 5.95
CA GLY A 101 3.78 -5.29 5.59
C GLY A 101 5.21 -4.73 5.57
N ALA A 102 5.41 -3.50 5.08
CA ALA A 102 6.70 -2.82 5.11
C ALA A 102 7.17 -2.54 6.54
N LYS A 103 6.27 -2.07 7.43
CA LYS A 103 6.57 -1.88 8.85
C LYS A 103 7.07 -3.18 9.49
N THR A 104 6.34 -4.29 9.31
CA THR A 104 6.72 -5.59 9.89
C THR A 104 8.08 -6.06 9.40
N ARG A 105 8.38 -5.88 8.11
CA ARG A 105 9.69 -6.23 7.54
C ARG A 105 10.82 -5.43 8.18
N LEU A 106 10.70 -4.11 8.26
CA LEU A 106 11.72 -3.25 8.88
C LEU A 106 11.97 -3.66 10.34
N HIS A 107 10.90 -3.89 11.11
CA HIS A 107 11.00 -4.29 12.51
C HIS A 107 11.72 -5.64 12.69
N ASN A 108 11.41 -6.63 11.85
CA ASN A 108 12.06 -7.94 11.88
C ASN A 108 13.53 -7.85 11.45
N THR A 109 13.86 -7.01 10.46
CA THR A 109 15.24 -6.75 10.06
C THR A 109 16.04 -6.12 11.21
N ASP A 110 15.49 -5.11 11.89
CA ASP A 110 16.14 -4.46 13.02
C ASP A 110 16.42 -5.45 14.15
N PHE A 111 15.46 -6.33 14.46
CA PHE A 111 15.69 -7.41 15.42
C PHE A 111 16.76 -8.39 14.94
N GLY A 112 16.71 -8.85 13.70
CA GLY A 112 17.70 -9.78 13.15
C GLY A 112 19.12 -9.23 13.23
N ILE A 113 19.31 -7.96 12.86
CA ILE A 113 20.59 -7.25 12.97
C ILE A 113 21.04 -7.16 14.43
N LYS A 114 20.15 -6.76 15.36
CA LYS A 114 20.49 -6.70 16.79
C LYS A 114 20.94 -8.05 17.34
N HIS A 115 20.27 -9.15 16.98
CA HIS A 115 20.68 -10.49 17.42
C HIS A 115 22.00 -10.94 16.77
N GLY A 116 22.24 -10.60 15.51
CA GLY A 116 23.50 -10.90 14.82
C GLY A 116 24.69 -10.11 15.36
N ILE A 117 24.51 -8.83 15.69
CA ILE A 117 25.53 -7.98 16.29
C ILE A 117 25.76 -8.33 17.76
N ALA A 118 24.72 -8.68 18.52
CA ALA A 118 24.84 -9.13 19.91
C ALA A 118 25.48 -10.52 20.06
N ARG A 119 25.63 -11.25 18.94
CA ARG A 119 26.33 -12.53 18.87
C ARG A 119 27.49 -12.45 17.88
N PRO A 120 28.50 -11.58 18.09
CA PRO A 120 29.76 -11.78 17.39
C PRO A 120 30.26 -13.14 17.85
N GLY A 121 30.45 -14.09 16.93
CA GLY A 121 31.07 -15.37 17.27
C GLY A 121 32.37 -15.08 17.99
N SER A 122 32.41 -15.36 19.30
CA SER A 122 33.60 -15.15 20.09
C SER A 122 34.62 -16.18 19.61
N PRO A 123 35.84 -15.78 19.20
CA PRO A 123 36.90 -16.74 18.88
C PRO A 123 37.25 -17.66 20.06
N LEU A 124 36.73 -17.38 21.25
CA LEU A 124 36.92 -18.13 22.48
C LEU A 124 35.97 -19.33 22.63
N ASP A 125 34.96 -19.50 21.75
CA ASP A 125 34.08 -20.69 21.71
C ASP A 125 34.67 -21.84 20.87
N LEU A 126 35.92 -21.71 20.39
CA LEU A 126 36.62 -22.69 19.54
C LEU A 126 37.81 -23.39 20.25
N PHE A 127 37.91 -23.29 21.58
CA PHE A 127 38.90 -24.04 22.38
C PHE A 127 38.24 -24.81 23.53
#